data_AF-A0A4U9HSX9-F1
#
_entry.id   AF-A0A4U9HSX9-F1
#
_cell.length_a   1.000
_cell.length_b   1.000
_cell.length_c   1.000
_cell.angle_alpha   90.00
_cell.angle_beta   90.00
_cell.angle_gamma   90.00
#
_symmetry.space_group_name_H-M   'P 1'
#
loop_
_entity.id
_entity.type
_entity.pdbx_description
1 polymer ?
#
loop_
_entity_poly.entity_id
_entity_poly.type
_entity_poly.pdbx_seq_one_letter_code
_entity_poly.pdbx_strand_id
1 'polypeptide(L)'
;MGMGKSGHIGCKIAATFASTGTPSFFVHPAEASHGDLGMVTPQDIVLAISNSGESSEIQALIPVLKRQQIPMICMTNNPDSSMGKAADIHLCIKVPQEACPLAWRRPPAPRRPW
;
A
#
# COMPACT_ATOMS: atom_id res chain seq x y z
N MET A 1 -5.89 -1.84 1.38
CA MET A 1 -6.35 -0.70 0.55
C MET A 1 -5.29 -0.28 -0.45
N GLY A 2 -5.68 0.32 -1.59
CA GLY A 2 -4.74 0.79 -2.60
C GLY A 2 -5.45 1.44 -3.79
N MET A 3 -4.75 2.29 -4.55
CA MET A 3 -5.30 3.00 -5.72
C MET A 3 -4.93 2.31 -7.04
N GLY A 4 -5.83 2.36 -8.03
CA GLY A 4 -5.59 1.89 -9.40
C GLY A 4 -5.05 0.44 -9.46
N LYS A 5 -3.94 0.24 -10.18
CA LYS A 5 -3.29 -1.07 -10.30
C LYS A 5 -2.94 -1.69 -8.94
N SER A 6 -2.46 -0.87 -7.99
CA SER A 6 -2.17 -1.31 -6.63
C SER A 6 -3.44 -1.78 -5.91
N GLY A 7 -4.58 -1.14 -6.18
CA GLY A 7 -5.89 -1.56 -5.69
C GLY A 7 -6.31 -2.94 -6.18
N HIS A 8 -6.14 -3.22 -7.47
CA HIS A 8 -6.44 -4.55 -8.04
C HIS A 8 -5.59 -5.65 -7.39
N ILE A 9 -4.29 -5.41 -7.22
CA ILE A 9 -3.40 -6.34 -6.52
C ILE A 9 -3.81 -6.49 -5.05
N GLY A 10 -4.15 -5.41 -4.36
CA GLY A 10 -4.63 -5.44 -2.98
C GLY A 10 -5.91 -6.24 -2.81
N CYS A 11 -6.84 -6.15 -3.75
CA CYS A 11 -8.05 -6.97 -3.77
C CYS A 11 -7.73 -8.47 -3.87
N LYS A 12 -6.78 -8.83 -4.73
CA LYS A 12 -6.33 -10.23 -4.84
C LYS A 12 -5.63 -10.72 -3.56
N ILE A 13 -4.79 -9.90 -2.95
CA ILE A 13 -4.13 -10.21 -1.68
C ILE A 13 -5.16 -10.47 -0.58
N ALA A 14 -6.17 -9.61 -0.44
CA ALA A 14 -7.24 -9.81 0.54
C ALA A 14 -8.00 -11.12 0.29
N ALA A 15 -8.35 -11.43 -0.96
CA ALA A 15 -8.98 -12.71 -1.30
C ALA A 15 -8.09 -13.91 -0.94
N THR A 16 -6.78 -13.82 -1.19
CA THR A 16 -5.82 -14.87 -0.83
C THR A 16 -5.73 -15.06 0.69
N PHE A 17 -5.59 -13.98 1.46
CA PHE A 17 -5.59 -14.04 2.92
C PHE A 17 -6.88 -14.65 3.47
N ALA A 18 -8.04 -14.19 3.02
CA ALA A 18 -9.32 -14.75 3.45
C ALA A 18 -9.42 -16.26 3.16
N SER A 19 -8.95 -16.71 1.98
CA SER A 19 -8.95 -18.13 1.61
C SER A 19 -7.92 -18.99 2.35
N THR A 20 -6.91 -18.38 2.97
CA THR A 20 -5.82 -19.07 3.69
C THR A 20 -5.97 -18.96 5.22
N GLY A 21 -7.16 -18.57 5.70
CA GLY A 21 -7.48 -18.53 7.13
C GLY A 21 -7.13 -17.21 7.83
N THR A 22 -6.77 -16.16 7.07
CA THR A 22 -6.57 -14.80 7.61
C THR A 22 -7.73 -13.89 7.17
N PRO A 23 -8.72 -13.62 8.03
CA PRO A 23 -9.86 -12.76 7.69
C PRO A 23 -9.38 -11.40 7.17
N SER A 24 -9.80 -11.04 5.96
CA SER A 24 -9.43 -9.75 5.36
C SER A 24 -10.38 -9.38 4.23
N PHE A 25 -10.47 -8.09 3.96
CA PHE A 25 -11.26 -7.53 2.86
C PHE A 25 -10.55 -6.31 2.28
N PHE A 26 -10.92 -5.93 1.06
CA PHE A 26 -10.36 -4.76 0.40
C PHE A 26 -11.29 -3.56 0.57
N VAL A 27 -10.69 -2.41 0.88
CA VAL A 27 -11.37 -1.10 0.92
C VAL A 27 -10.67 -0.16 -0.06
N HIS A 28 -11.46 0.50 -0.89
CA HIS A 28 -10.93 1.53 -1.79
C HIS A 28 -10.70 2.85 -1.01
N PRO A 29 -9.52 3.47 -1.06
CA PRO A 29 -9.21 4.66 -0.23
C PRO A 29 -10.19 5.84 -0.41
N ALA A 30 -10.69 6.03 -1.64
CA ALA A 30 -11.67 7.09 -1.92
C ALA A 30 -13.02 6.85 -1.21
N GLU A 31 -13.45 5.60 -1.05
CA GLU A 31 -14.69 5.23 -0.34
C GLU A 31 -14.50 5.41 1.18
N ALA A 32 -13.36 4.96 1.71
CA ALA A 32 -12.99 5.13 3.12
C ALA A 32 -12.99 6.60 3.57
N SER A 33 -12.57 7.52 2.69
CA SER A 33 -12.53 8.96 2.98
C SER A 33 -13.91 9.60 3.14
N HIS A 34 -14.97 8.97 2.60
CA HIS A 34 -16.34 9.50 2.62
C HIS A 34 -17.24 8.84 3.69
N GLY A 35 -16.69 8.02 4.58
CA GLY A 35 -17.42 7.46 5.73
C GLY A 35 -17.15 5.99 6.03
N ASP A 36 -16.61 5.23 5.07
CA ASP A 36 -16.41 3.78 5.23
C ASP A 36 -15.24 3.39 6.13
N LEU A 37 -14.49 4.36 6.65
CA LEU A 37 -13.51 4.12 7.70
C LEU A 37 -14.14 3.59 9.00
N GLY A 38 -15.46 3.72 9.17
CA GLY A 38 -16.20 3.07 10.25
C GLY A 38 -16.17 1.54 10.23
N MET A 39 -15.75 0.93 9.10
CA MET A 39 -15.57 -0.52 9.00
C MET A 39 -14.22 -1.02 9.54
N VAL A 40 -13.30 -0.11 9.88
CA VAL A 40 -11.98 -0.46 10.43
C VAL A 40 -11.95 -0.14 11.91
N THR A 41 -11.56 -1.12 12.71
CA THR A 41 -11.51 -1.04 14.17
C THR A 41 -10.06 -1.07 14.67
N PRO A 42 -9.79 -0.67 15.94
CA PRO A 42 -8.45 -0.79 16.53
C PRO A 42 -7.90 -2.22 16.60
N GLN A 43 -8.73 -3.25 16.42
CA GLN A 43 -8.33 -4.65 16.37
C GLN A 43 -7.87 -5.09 14.96
N ASP A 44 -8.11 -4.27 13.95
CA ASP A 44 -7.72 -4.55 12.57
C ASP A 44 -6.31 -4.07 12.26
N ILE A 45 -5.75 -4.56 11.15
CA ILE A 45 -4.48 -4.09 10.60
C ILE A 45 -4.73 -3.56 9.19
N VAL A 46 -4.22 -2.35 8.90
CA VAL A 46 -4.31 -1.78 7.57
C VAL A 46 -3.06 -2.09 6.76
N LEU A 47 -3.24 -2.85 5.68
CA LEU A 47 -2.24 -2.99 4.61
C LEU A 47 -2.52 -1.96 3.50
N ALA A 48 -1.68 -0.94 3.39
CA ALA A 48 -1.75 0.10 2.38
C ALA A 48 -0.72 -0.11 1.28
N ILE A 49 -1.16 -0.17 0.01
CA ILE A 49 -0.30 -0.48 -1.14
C ILE A 49 -0.23 0.73 -2.06
N SER A 50 0.98 1.27 -2.25
CA SER A 50 1.26 2.35 -3.20
C SER A 50 2.71 2.27 -3.67
N ASN A 51 2.93 2.04 -4.97
CA ASN A 51 4.30 1.96 -5.50
C ASN A 51 5.10 3.23 -5.20
N SER A 52 4.55 4.42 -5.43
CA SER A 52 5.24 5.69 -5.14
C SER A 52 5.36 5.98 -3.64
N GLY A 53 4.42 5.48 -2.83
CA GLY A 53 4.26 5.86 -1.43
C GLY A 53 3.70 7.28 -1.23
N GLU A 54 3.20 7.90 -2.30
CA GLU A 54 2.76 9.30 -2.31
C GLU A 54 1.29 9.49 -2.76
N SER A 55 0.44 8.47 -2.66
CA SER A 55 -1.00 8.60 -3.02
C SER A 55 -1.69 9.52 -2.03
N SER A 56 -2.31 10.60 -2.53
CA SER A 56 -3.00 11.58 -1.71
C SER A 56 -4.21 10.99 -1.00
N GLU A 57 -4.94 10.08 -1.65
CA GLU A 57 -6.11 9.40 -1.09
C GLU A 57 -5.74 8.56 0.12
N ILE A 58 -4.61 7.84 0.06
CA ILE A 58 -4.14 7.04 1.21
C ILE A 58 -3.55 7.96 2.29
N GLN A 59 -2.77 8.97 1.89
CA GLN A 59 -2.17 9.92 2.84
C GLN A 59 -3.21 10.66 3.68
N ALA A 60 -4.36 11.00 3.08
CA ALA A 60 -5.48 11.62 3.79
C ALA A 60 -6.03 10.75 4.93
N LEU A 61 -5.90 9.42 4.86
CA LEU A 61 -6.38 8.49 5.88
C LEU A 61 -5.39 8.29 7.02
N ILE A 62 -4.10 8.53 6.81
CA ILE A 62 -3.03 8.27 7.79
C ILE A 62 -3.31 8.93 9.15
N PRO A 63 -3.70 10.21 9.25
CA PRO A 63 -3.96 10.84 10.55
C PRO A 63 -5.10 10.17 11.33
N VAL A 64 -6.13 9.68 10.63
CA VAL A 64 -7.27 9.01 11.25
C VAL A 64 -6.86 7.62 11.76
N LEU A 65 -6.17 6.84 10.92
CA LEU A 65 -5.66 5.51 11.29
C LEU A 65 -4.73 5.59 12.52
N LYS A 66 -3.83 6.58 12.55
CA LYS A 66 -2.95 6.80 13.71
C LYS A 66 -3.71 7.20 14.97
N ARG A 67 -4.71 8.09 14.85
CA ARG A 67 -5.53 8.52 15.99
C ARG A 67 -6.33 7.36 16.59
N GLN A 68 -6.79 6.46 15.74
CA GLN A 68 -7.52 5.25 16.16
C GLN A 68 -6.58 4.12 16.60
N GLN A 69 -5.26 4.35 16.59
CA GLN A 69 -4.23 3.38 16.96
C GLN A 69 -4.30 2.07 16.16
N ILE A 70 -4.75 2.16 14.90
CA ILE A 70 -4.82 1.01 13.99
C ILE A 70 -3.43 0.78 13.40
N PRO A 71 -2.80 -0.39 13.61
CA PRO A 71 -1.50 -0.70 13.04
C PRO A 71 -1.52 -0.60 11.51
N MET A 72 -0.53 0.08 10.95
CA MET A 72 -0.42 0.32 9.52
C MET A 72 0.85 -0.30 8.94
N ILE A 73 0.66 -1.19 7.97
CA ILE A 73 1.71 -1.75 7.12
C ILE A 73 1.65 -1.05 5.76
N CYS A 74 2.76 -0.49 5.29
CA CYS A 74 2.84 0.14 3.97
C CYS A 74 3.76 -0.61 3.02
N MET A 75 3.25 -0.96 1.83
CA MET A 75 4.01 -1.51 0.73
C MET A 75 4.32 -0.42 -0.29
N THR A 76 5.59 0.03 -0.34
CA THR A 76 6.05 1.09 -1.27
C THR A 76 7.45 0.78 -1.81
N ASN A 77 7.85 1.44 -2.90
CA ASN A 77 9.20 1.26 -3.48
C ASN A 77 10.28 2.16 -2.85
N ASN A 78 9.90 3.05 -1.95
CA ASN A 78 10.78 4.04 -1.36
C ASN A 78 10.55 4.12 0.16
N PRO A 79 11.51 3.67 0.99
CA PRO A 79 11.44 3.82 2.44
C PRO A 79 11.28 5.27 2.89
N ASP A 80 11.80 6.23 2.12
CA ASP A 80 11.73 7.65 2.44
C ASP A 80 10.41 8.34 2.05
N SER A 81 9.48 7.60 1.43
CA SER A 81 8.17 8.11 1.05
C SER A 81 7.32 8.51 2.26
N SER A 82 6.34 9.38 2.05
CA SER A 82 5.41 9.83 3.08
C SER A 82 4.71 8.66 3.77
N MET A 83 4.22 7.68 2.98
CA MET A 83 3.64 6.45 3.52
C MET A 83 4.67 5.55 4.22
N GLY A 84 5.90 5.43 3.66
CA GLY A 84 6.97 4.62 4.23
C GLY A 84 7.37 5.08 5.63
N LYS A 85 7.51 6.39 5.83
CA LYS A 85 7.82 7.00 7.13
C LYS A 85 6.66 6.98 8.12
N ALA A 86 5.43 6.97 7.62
CA ALA A 86 4.24 6.98 8.47
C ALA A 86 3.86 5.60 9.02
N ALA A 87 4.27 4.52 8.35
CA ALA A 87 3.91 3.15 8.70
C ALA A 87 4.60 2.64 9.96
N ASP A 88 3.94 1.73 10.67
CA ASP A 88 4.54 0.97 11.77
C ASP A 88 5.49 -0.10 11.21
N ILE A 89 5.11 -0.69 10.06
CA ILE A 89 5.95 -1.64 9.32
C ILE A 89 5.99 -1.22 7.85
N HIS A 90 7.20 -0.97 7.33
CA HIS A 90 7.43 -0.73 5.92
C HIS A 90 7.86 -2.01 5.19
N LEU A 91 7.12 -2.39 4.16
CA LEU A 91 7.45 -3.48 3.25
C LEU A 91 7.97 -2.90 1.94
N CYS A 92 9.30 -2.89 1.79
CA CYS A 92 9.95 -2.38 0.58
C CYS A 92 9.73 -3.32 -0.60
N ILE A 93 9.08 -2.82 -1.66
CA ILE A 93 8.79 -3.56 -2.90
C ILE A 93 9.54 -2.97 -4.11
N LYS A 94 10.71 -2.35 -3.86
CA LYS A 94 11.52 -1.72 -4.91
C LYS A 94 12.00 -2.76 -5.93
N VAL A 95 11.57 -2.60 -7.18
CA VAL A 95 12.08 -3.39 -8.30
C VAL A 95 13.25 -2.67 -9.00
N PRO A 96 14.27 -3.39 -9.48
CA PRO A 96 15.43 -2.79 -10.13
C PRO A 96 15.07 -2.20 -11.51
N GLN A 97 14.11 -2.80 -12.21
CA GLN A 97 13.71 -2.42 -13.56
C GLN A 97 12.22 -2.72 -13.77
N GLU A 98 11.52 -1.81 -14.44
CA GLU A 98 10.15 -2.06 -14.90
C GLU A 98 10.16 -2.87 -16.19
N ALA A 99 9.22 -3.80 -16.32
CA ALA A 99 9.06 -4.60 -17.53
C ALA A 99 8.63 -3.75 -18.74
N CYS A 100 7.97 -2.60 -18.51
CA CYS A 100 7.60 -1.66 -19.56
C CYS A 100 8.74 -0.65 -19.79
N PRO A 101 9.42 -0.64 -20.95
CA PRO A 101 10.51 0.28 -21.24
C PRO A 101 10.06 1.74 -21.45
N LEU A 102 8.75 2.00 -21.50
CA LEU A 102 8.16 3.32 -21.77
C LEU A 102 7.93 4.18 -20.51
N ALA A 103 8.39 3.75 -19.33
CA ALA A 103 8.36 4.60 -18.13
C ALA A 103 9.51 5.63 -18.16
N TRP A 104 9.17 6.90 -18.41
CA TRP A 104 10.06 8.03 -18.72
C TRP A 104 11.16 8.41 -17.69
N ARG A 105 11.47 7.61 -16.66
CA ARG A 105 12.60 7.93 -15.76
C ARG A 105 13.22 6.69 -15.13
N ARG A 106 14.29 6.18 -15.73
CA ARG A 106 15.56 5.82 -15.04
C ARG A 106 16.57 5.24 -16.05
N PRO A 107 17.86 5.57 -15.94
CA PRO A 107 18.89 4.84 -16.67
C PRO A 107 18.86 3.36 -16.24
N PRO A 108 19.10 2.42 -17.17
CA PRO A 108 19.11 1.00 -16.85
C PRO A 108 20.14 0.72 -15.75
N ALA A 109 19.75 -0.04 -14.72
CA ALA A 109 20.68 -0.51 -13.71
C ALA A 109 21.78 -1.36 -14.39
N PRO A 110 23.04 -1.28 -13.94
CA PRO A 110 24.10 -2.13 -14.50
C PRO A 110 23.70 -3.60 -14.32
N ARG A 111 23.70 -4.34 -15.42
CA ARG A 111 23.46 -5.79 -15.43
C ARG A 111 24.51 -6.42 -14.52
N ARG A 112 24.09 -7.07 -13.43
CA ARG A 112 24.99 -7.93 -12.67
C ARG A 112 25.31 -9.16 -13.55
N PRO A 113 26.58 -9.54 -13.73
CA PRO A 113 26.88 -10.89 -14.16
C PRO A 113 26.42 -11.83 -13.03
N TRP A 114 25.84 -12.94 -13.44
CA TRP A 114 25.32 -14.02 -12.58
C TRP A 114 26.23 -14.35 -11.39
#